data_AF-A0A453SF69-F1
#
_entry.id   AF-A0A453SF69-F1
#
_cell.length_a   1.000
_cell.length_b   1.000
_cell.length_c   1.000
_cell.angle_alpha   90.00
_cell.angle_beta   90.00
_cell.angle_gamma   90.00
#
_symmetry.space_group_name_H-M   'P 1'
#
loop_
_entity.id
_entity.type
_entity.pdbx_description
1 polymer ?
#
loop_
_entity_poly.entity_id
_entity_poly.type
_entity_poly.pdbx_seq_one_letter_code
_entity_poly.pdbx_strand_id
1 'polypeptide(L)'
;PFVDEMRAVAMRLHTKDQAREGEKEPQAPPVARWEPTVEGYLRFLVDSKLVFQTLEDIVDRAAVPWYAEFRNTGLERSEPLKKDLEWFTEQGHTIPEPTAAGTAYASYLEELSEKDPQAFICHFYNVYFAHTAGGRMIGKKVAEKILDKKELEFYKWEGTLSQLLQNVRTTLNQVASSWSREEKDHCLEETEKSFAYSGDLLRQIFT
;
A
#
# COMPACT_ATOMS: atom_id res chain seq x y z
N PRO A 1 1.72 -16.88 14.28
CA PRO A 1 2.31 -15.57 14.63
C PRO A 1 1.30 -14.45 14.36
N PHE A 2 1.47 -13.26 14.93
CA PHE A 2 0.45 -12.20 14.78
C PHE A 2 0.25 -11.80 13.31
N VAL A 3 1.31 -11.78 12.51
CA VAL A 3 1.20 -11.49 11.07
C VAL A 3 0.35 -12.50 10.28
N ASP A 4 0.20 -13.74 10.78
CA ASP A 4 -0.69 -14.73 10.17
C ASP A 4 -2.16 -14.37 10.41
N GLU A 5 -2.48 -13.77 11.56
CA GLU A 5 -3.82 -13.23 11.86
C GLU A 5 -4.11 -12.01 10.98
N MET A 6 -3.16 -11.08 10.86
CA MET A 6 -3.28 -9.92 9.96
C MET A 6 -3.53 -10.37 8.52
N ARG A 7 -2.78 -11.38 8.05
CA ARG A 7 -3.00 -11.98 6.73
C ARG A 7 -4.38 -12.61 6.62
N ALA A 8 -4.82 -13.37 7.63
CA ALA A 8 -6.12 -14.04 7.58
C ALA A 8 -7.27 -13.04 7.46
N VAL A 9 -7.25 -11.94 8.23
CA VAL A 9 -8.26 -10.87 8.14
C VAL A 9 -8.21 -10.19 6.78
N ALA A 10 -7.02 -9.80 6.30
CA ALA A 10 -6.86 -9.20 4.97
C ALA A 10 -7.39 -10.10 3.85
N MET A 11 -7.14 -11.41 3.90
CA MET A 11 -7.63 -12.35 2.87
C MET A 11 -9.15 -12.47 2.84
N ARG A 12 -9.84 -12.38 3.99
CA ARG A 12 -11.32 -12.40 4.03
C ARG A 12 -11.96 -11.18 3.38
N LEU A 13 -11.29 -10.02 3.43
CA LEU A 13 -11.79 -8.78 2.83
C LEU A 13 -11.67 -8.73 1.30
N HIS A 14 -11.06 -9.74 0.67
CA HIS A 14 -11.01 -9.87 -0.78
C HIS A 14 -12.29 -10.51 -1.33
N THR A 15 -12.49 -10.44 -2.65
CA THR A 15 -13.46 -11.30 -3.33
C THR A 15 -12.91 -12.72 -3.53
N LYS A 16 -13.78 -13.69 -3.80
CA LYS A 16 -13.37 -15.08 -4.10
C LYS A 16 -12.45 -15.21 -5.32
N ASP A 17 -12.53 -14.28 -6.25
CA ASP A 17 -11.66 -14.25 -7.43
C ASP A 17 -10.25 -13.73 -7.08
N GLN A 18 -10.12 -12.94 -6.01
CA GLN A 18 -8.87 -12.35 -5.57
C GLN A 18 -8.15 -13.21 -4.52
N ALA A 19 -8.91 -13.86 -3.62
CA ALA A 19 -8.38 -14.80 -2.62
C ALA A 19 -9.39 -15.92 -2.36
N ARG A 20 -8.90 -17.15 -2.12
CA ARG A 20 -9.75 -18.32 -1.86
C ARG A 20 -10.65 -18.12 -0.64
N GLU A 21 -10.12 -17.44 0.36
CA GLU A 21 -10.80 -17.10 1.61
C GLU A 21 -11.68 -15.84 1.51
N GLY A 22 -11.80 -15.23 0.33
CA GLY A 22 -12.53 -13.98 0.14
C GLY A 22 -14.03 -14.09 0.42
N GLU A 23 -14.56 -13.11 1.15
CA GLU A 23 -15.96 -13.05 1.61
C GLU A 23 -16.70 -11.83 1.06
N LYS A 24 -16.00 -10.88 0.42
CA LYS A 24 -16.61 -9.65 -0.12
C LYS A 24 -17.11 -9.84 -1.56
N GLU A 25 -18.16 -9.10 -1.91
CA GLU A 25 -18.68 -9.03 -3.27
C GLU A 25 -17.81 -8.12 -4.16
N PRO A 26 -17.74 -8.37 -5.48
CA PRO A 26 -17.01 -7.53 -6.41
C PRO A 26 -17.54 -6.09 -6.44
N GLN A 27 -16.69 -5.15 -6.01
CA GLN A 27 -17.01 -3.71 -6.05
C GLN A 27 -16.51 -3.03 -7.33
N ALA A 28 -15.68 -3.70 -8.12
CA ALA A 28 -15.16 -3.19 -9.39
C ALA A 28 -15.35 -4.23 -10.51
N PRO A 29 -15.43 -3.80 -11.78
CA PRO A 29 -15.40 -4.72 -12.91
C PRO A 29 -14.15 -5.60 -12.85
N PRO A 30 -14.21 -6.84 -13.40
CA PRO A 30 -13.04 -7.69 -13.50
C PRO A 30 -11.88 -6.95 -14.16
N VAL A 31 -10.64 -7.24 -13.74
CA VAL A 31 -9.41 -6.61 -14.27
C VAL A 31 -9.36 -6.63 -15.81
N ALA A 32 -9.93 -7.65 -16.44
CA ALA A 32 -10.02 -7.76 -17.90
C ALA A 32 -10.81 -6.62 -18.58
N ARG A 33 -11.79 -6.03 -17.88
CA ARG A 33 -12.65 -4.94 -18.38
C ARG A 33 -12.14 -3.54 -18.01
N TRP A 34 -10.96 -3.46 -17.38
CA TRP A 34 -10.40 -2.17 -17.01
C TRP A 34 -9.98 -1.37 -18.25
N GLU A 35 -10.36 -0.10 -18.27
CA GLU A 35 -9.99 0.88 -19.28
C GLU A 35 -9.24 2.04 -18.58
N PRO A 36 -8.00 1.80 -18.12
CA PRO A 36 -7.20 2.82 -17.47
C PRO A 36 -6.77 3.89 -18.49
N THR A 37 -6.55 5.11 -18.02
CA THR A 37 -5.92 6.20 -18.78
C THR A 37 -4.59 6.59 -18.15
N VAL A 38 -3.70 7.22 -18.91
CA VAL A 38 -2.44 7.74 -18.34
C VAL A 38 -2.72 8.78 -17.26
N GLU A 39 -3.74 9.62 -17.45
CA GLU A 39 -4.13 10.66 -16.50
C GLU A 39 -4.63 10.07 -15.17
N GLY A 40 -5.54 9.09 -15.22
CA GLY A 40 -6.03 8.41 -14.02
C GLY A 40 -4.93 7.64 -13.31
N TYR A 41 -4.05 7.00 -14.08
CA TYR A 41 -2.90 6.31 -13.51
C TYR A 41 -1.89 7.27 -12.86
N LEU A 42 -1.66 8.46 -13.42
CA LEU A 42 -0.84 9.48 -12.80
C LEU A 42 -1.42 9.98 -11.47
N ARG A 43 -2.75 10.18 -11.37
CA ARG A 43 -3.41 10.46 -10.08
C ARG A 43 -3.12 9.38 -9.05
N PHE A 44 -3.29 8.12 -9.44
CA PHE A 44 -2.98 6.97 -8.59
C PHE A 44 -1.51 6.95 -8.13
N LEU A 45 -0.55 7.20 -9.03
CA LEU A 45 0.88 7.20 -8.69
C LEU A 45 1.25 8.36 -7.77
N VAL A 46 0.70 9.57 -8.00
CA VAL A 46 0.93 10.74 -7.14
C VAL A 46 0.36 10.49 -5.74
N ASP A 47 -0.88 10.02 -5.64
CA ASP A 47 -1.50 9.70 -4.35
C ASP A 47 -0.76 8.58 -3.62
N SER A 48 -0.36 7.54 -4.34
CA SER A 48 0.45 6.44 -3.79
C SER A 48 1.78 6.99 -3.27
N LYS A 49 2.45 7.89 -4.01
CA LYS A 49 3.72 8.48 -3.59
C LYS A 49 3.55 9.24 -2.29
N LEU A 50 2.49 10.05 -2.18
CA LEU A 50 2.20 10.79 -0.96
C LEU A 50 2.00 9.85 0.24
N VAL A 51 1.24 8.77 0.06
CA VAL A 51 0.99 7.78 1.13
C VAL A 51 2.27 7.05 1.54
N PHE A 52 3.06 6.56 0.58
CA PHE A 52 4.33 5.89 0.90
C PHE A 52 5.32 6.85 1.57
N GLN A 53 5.45 8.08 1.07
CA GLN A 53 6.27 9.11 1.72
C GLN A 53 5.82 9.35 3.16
N THR A 54 4.51 9.44 3.40
CA THR A 54 3.96 9.63 4.75
C THR A 54 4.32 8.48 5.68
N LEU A 55 4.16 7.23 5.21
CA LEU A 55 4.57 6.04 5.98
C LEU A 55 6.07 6.07 6.32
N GLU A 56 6.90 6.42 5.33
CA GLU A 56 8.35 6.52 5.47
C GLU A 56 8.76 7.63 6.45
N ASP A 57 8.15 8.82 6.37
CA ASP A 57 8.41 9.96 7.25
C ASP A 57 7.96 9.68 8.70
N ILE A 58 6.86 8.95 8.88
CA ILE A 58 6.38 8.52 10.21
C ILE A 58 7.40 7.58 10.87
N VAL A 59 7.85 6.55 10.14
CA VAL A 59 8.83 5.60 10.71
C VAL A 59 10.20 6.24 10.89
N ASP A 60 10.57 7.23 10.06
CA ASP A 60 11.80 8.00 10.23
C ASP A 60 11.74 8.94 11.44
N ARG A 61 10.61 9.63 11.69
CA ARG A 61 10.44 10.41 12.93
C ARG A 61 10.46 9.54 14.18
N ALA A 62 9.91 8.32 14.09
CA ALA A 62 9.81 7.34 15.17
C ALA A 62 9.32 7.91 16.51
N ALA A 63 8.18 8.61 16.49
CA ALA A 63 7.53 9.13 17.69
C ALA A 63 7.13 8.01 18.68
N VAL A 64 6.95 6.79 18.19
CA VAL A 64 6.72 5.58 18.98
C VAL A 64 7.99 4.71 18.97
N PRO A 65 8.45 4.16 20.11
CA PRO A 65 9.77 3.54 20.23
C PRO A 65 10.12 2.47 19.18
N TRP A 66 9.12 1.72 18.71
CA TRP A 66 9.31 0.61 17.79
C TRP A 66 9.07 0.96 16.31
N TYR A 67 8.68 2.20 15.98
CA TYR A 67 8.58 2.64 14.58
C TYR A 67 9.93 2.61 13.86
N ALA A 68 11.01 2.91 14.57
CA ALA A 68 12.36 2.91 14.01
C ALA A 68 12.78 1.54 13.46
N GLU A 69 12.19 0.44 13.95
CA GLU A 69 12.43 -0.93 13.47
C GLU A 69 11.92 -1.17 12.05
N PHE A 70 11.06 -0.27 11.53
CA PHE A 70 10.48 -0.32 10.19
C PHE A 70 11.16 0.64 9.20
N ARG A 71 12.32 1.21 9.56
CA ARG A 71 13.15 1.98 8.63
C ARG A 71 13.99 1.06 7.76
N ASN A 72 14.26 1.47 6.52
CA ASN A 72 15.21 0.80 5.62
C ASN A 72 14.88 -0.70 5.42
N THR A 73 13.60 -1.01 5.30
CA THR A 73 13.09 -2.38 5.08
C THR A 73 13.41 -2.90 3.68
N GLY A 74 13.72 -2.00 2.75
CA GLY A 74 13.82 -2.27 1.32
C GLY A 74 12.47 -2.27 0.62
N LEU A 75 11.36 -2.07 1.34
CA LEU A 75 10.02 -1.99 0.77
C LEU A 75 9.58 -0.57 0.43
N GLU A 76 10.30 0.46 0.89
CA GLU A 76 10.04 1.89 0.67
C GLU A 76 9.81 2.20 -0.81
N ARG A 77 8.79 3.01 -1.14
CA ARG A 77 8.32 3.22 -2.52
C ARG A 77 8.30 4.69 -2.95
N SER A 78 8.49 5.65 -2.04
CA SER A 78 8.47 7.08 -2.38
C SER A 78 9.47 7.46 -3.47
N GLU A 79 10.71 6.97 -3.37
CA GLU A 79 11.80 7.23 -4.32
C GLU A 79 11.61 6.51 -5.67
N PRO A 80 11.27 5.20 -5.74
CA PRO A 80 10.86 4.57 -6.99
C PRO A 80 9.71 5.31 -7.70
N LEU A 81 8.69 5.73 -6.96
CA LEU A 81 7.56 6.49 -7.52
C LEU A 81 8.00 7.85 -8.05
N LYS A 82 8.91 8.54 -7.36
CA LYS A 82 9.49 9.80 -7.84
C LYS A 82 10.15 9.62 -9.20
N LYS A 83 10.97 8.58 -9.37
CA LYS A 83 11.63 8.26 -10.65
C LYS A 83 10.62 7.98 -11.76
N ASP A 84 9.54 7.26 -11.46
CA ASP A 84 8.50 6.99 -12.44
C ASP A 84 7.75 8.26 -12.86
N LEU A 85 7.44 9.17 -11.92
CA LEU A 85 6.80 10.46 -12.22
C LEU A 85 7.72 11.38 -13.04
N GLU A 86 9.02 11.37 -12.76
CA GLU A 86 10.03 12.06 -13.58
C GLU A 86 10.03 11.50 -15.01
N TRP A 87 10.02 10.18 -15.16
CA TRP A 87 9.91 9.52 -16.47
C TRP A 87 8.64 9.94 -17.23
N PHE A 88 7.47 10.00 -16.57
CA PHE A 88 6.24 10.49 -17.21
C PHE A 88 6.35 11.95 -17.66
N THR A 89 7.05 12.79 -16.90
CA THR A 89 7.34 14.18 -17.27
C THR A 89 8.21 14.23 -18.54
N GLU A 90 9.24 13.39 -18.64
CA GLU A 90 10.08 13.26 -19.83
C GLU A 90 9.30 12.79 -21.07
N GLN A 91 8.23 12.01 -20.87
CA GLN A 91 7.30 11.61 -21.94
C GLN A 91 6.31 12.74 -22.33
N GLY A 92 6.36 13.90 -21.67
CA GLY A 92 5.51 15.06 -21.96
C GLY A 92 4.17 15.09 -21.22
N HIS A 93 4.00 14.28 -20.18
CA HIS A 93 2.82 14.33 -19.33
C HIS A 93 2.96 15.37 -18.21
N THR A 94 1.85 16.03 -17.87
CA THR A 94 1.77 16.88 -16.68
C THR A 94 1.46 16.02 -15.46
N ILE A 95 2.27 16.14 -14.41
CA ILE A 95 2.02 15.46 -13.14
C ILE A 95 0.93 16.23 -12.37
N PRO A 96 -0.19 15.58 -12.01
CA PRO A 96 -1.25 16.23 -11.25
C PRO A 96 -0.83 16.46 -9.79
N GLU A 97 -1.54 17.36 -9.12
CA GLU A 97 -1.46 17.46 -7.65
C GLU A 97 -2.13 16.26 -6.98
N PRO A 98 -1.76 15.92 -5.73
CA PRO A 98 -2.44 14.90 -4.95
C PRO A 98 -3.94 15.14 -4.85
N THR A 99 -4.72 14.07 -5.00
CA THR A 99 -6.19 14.15 -4.93
C THR A 99 -6.68 14.27 -3.49
N ALA A 100 -7.98 14.52 -3.33
CA ALA A 100 -8.64 14.46 -2.02
C ALA A 100 -8.49 13.07 -1.36
N ALA A 101 -8.43 11.98 -2.14
CA ALA A 101 -8.27 10.63 -1.60
C ALA A 101 -6.85 10.43 -1.05
N GLY A 102 -5.82 10.82 -1.81
CA GLY A 102 -4.42 10.76 -1.37
C GLY A 102 -4.17 11.60 -0.12
N THR A 103 -4.63 12.85 -0.12
CA THR A 103 -4.46 13.77 1.03
C THR A 103 -5.23 13.33 2.26
N ALA A 104 -6.46 12.81 2.10
CA ALA A 104 -7.23 12.26 3.22
C ALA A 104 -6.54 11.04 3.84
N TYR A 105 -5.97 10.16 3.02
CA TYR A 105 -5.29 8.97 3.54
C TYR A 105 -3.99 9.34 4.26
N ALA A 106 -3.15 10.19 3.67
CA ALA A 106 -1.92 10.67 4.31
C ALA A 106 -2.21 11.35 5.66
N SER A 107 -3.20 12.25 5.71
CA SER A 107 -3.60 12.92 6.95
C SER A 107 -4.09 11.94 8.02
N TYR A 108 -4.80 10.89 7.60
CA TYR A 108 -5.28 9.85 8.52
C TYR A 108 -4.12 9.01 9.09
N LEU A 109 -3.12 8.68 8.27
CA LEU A 109 -1.93 7.96 8.72
C LEU A 109 -1.11 8.77 9.73
N GLU A 110 -0.96 10.08 9.49
CA GLU A 110 -0.35 11.01 10.44
C GLU A 110 -1.08 11.00 11.79
N GLU A 111 -2.41 11.13 11.77
CA GLU A 111 -3.22 11.09 12.99
C GLU A 111 -3.06 9.77 13.76
N LEU A 112 -3.14 8.63 13.08
CA LEU A 112 -2.95 7.32 13.70
C LEU A 112 -1.56 7.17 14.28
N SER A 113 -0.53 7.69 13.60
CA SER A 113 0.85 7.52 14.05
C SER A 113 1.12 8.07 15.44
N GLU A 114 0.39 9.11 15.84
CA GLU A 114 0.50 9.76 17.15
C GLU A 114 -0.49 9.21 18.17
N LYS A 115 -1.73 8.92 17.75
CA LYS A 115 -2.83 8.60 18.66
C LYS A 115 -3.07 7.10 18.82
N ASP A 116 -2.75 6.31 17.81
CA ASP A 116 -3.13 4.90 17.71
C ASP A 116 -2.10 4.07 16.92
N PRO A 117 -0.98 3.73 17.56
CA PRO A 117 0.13 3.05 16.89
C PRO A 117 -0.22 1.66 16.35
N GLN A 118 -1.10 0.94 17.04
CA GLN A 118 -1.57 -0.38 16.62
C GLN A 118 -2.37 -0.30 15.31
N ALA A 119 -3.30 0.67 15.21
CA ALA A 119 -4.00 0.94 13.96
C ALA A 119 -3.04 1.39 12.85
N PHE A 120 -2.07 2.26 13.15
CA PHE A 120 -1.04 2.66 12.18
C PHE A 120 -0.28 1.43 11.61
N ILE A 121 0.12 0.46 12.45
CA ILE A 121 0.76 -0.77 11.98
C ILE A 121 -0.13 -1.62 11.09
N CYS A 122 -1.44 -1.66 11.36
CA CYS A 122 -2.37 -2.31 10.46
C CYS A 122 -2.28 -1.73 9.04
N HIS A 123 -2.28 -0.40 8.94
CA HIS A 123 -2.14 0.28 7.66
C HIS A 123 -0.79 0.06 7.01
N PHE A 124 0.31 0.19 7.77
CA PHE A 124 1.67 -0.09 7.28
C PHE A 124 1.74 -1.49 6.65
N TYR A 125 1.27 -2.51 7.36
CA TYR A 125 1.25 -3.88 6.87
C TYR A 125 0.42 -4.00 5.59
N ASN A 126 -0.84 -3.54 5.60
CA ASN A 126 -1.72 -3.74 4.45
C ASN A 126 -1.25 -2.97 3.21
N VAL A 127 -0.76 -1.73 3.34
CA VAL A 127 -0.26 -0.94 2.20
C VAL A 127 0.95 -1.61 1.55
N TYR A 128 1.98 -1.96 2.32
CA TYR A 128 3.19 -2.58 1.76
C TYR A 128 2.90 -3.99 1.22
N PHE A 129 2.19 -4.83 1.95
CA PHE A 129 1.96 -6.22 1.54
C PHE A 129 0.98 -6.31 0.36
N ALA A 130 -0.05 -5.47 0.30
CA ALA A 130 -0.94 -5.40 -0.86
C ALA A 130 -0.18 -5.00 -2.13
N HIS A 131 0.72 -4.01 -2.04
CA HIS A 131 1.53 -3.58 -3.19
C HIS A 131 2.40 -4.71 -3.76
N THR A 132 3.08 -5.46 -2.88
CA THR A 132 3.98 -6.57 -3.29
C THR A 132 3.24 -7.78 -3.87
N ALA A 133 1.93 -7.88 -3.67
CA ALA A 133 1.08 -8.95 -4.19
C ALA A 133 0.16 -8.43 -5.30
N GLY A 134 -1.03 -7.92 -4.94
CA GLY A 134 -2.02 -7.43 -5.90
C GLY A 134 -1.54 -6.22 -6.71
N GLY A 135 -0.78 -5.32 -6.09
CA GLY A 135 -0.26 -4.12 -6.75
C GLY A 135 0.59 -4.42 -7.98
N ARG A 136 1.45 -5.46 -7.92
CA ARG A 136 2.25 -5.91 -9.07
C ARG A 136 1.41 -6.39 -10.25
N MET A 137 0.33 -7.12 -9.96
CA MET A 137 -0.59 -7.61 -11.00
C MET A 137 -1.32 -6.44 -11.67
N ILE A 138 -1.77 -5.47 -10.87
CA ILE A 138 -2.41 -4.23 -11.32
C ILE A 138 -1.46 -3.43 -12.21
N GLY A 139 -0.23 -3.18 -11.72
CA GLY A 139 0.80 -2.45 -12.47
C GLY A 139 1.10 -3.06 -13.83
N LYS A 140 1.28 -4.39 -13.87
CA LYS A 140 1.48 -5.12 -15.13
C LYS A 140 0.30 -4.92 -16.10
N LYS A 141 -0.94 -5.02 -15.61
CA LYS A 141 -2.15 -4.91 -16.42
C LYS A 141 -2.37 -3.51 -16.97
N VAL A 142 -2.08 -2.49 -16.16
CA VAL A 142 -2.14 -1.09 -16.61
C VAL A 142 -1.04 -0.85 -17.65
N ALA A 143 0.21 -1.26 -17.39
CA ALA A 143 1.32 -1.09 -18.32
C ALA A 143 1.08 -1.77 -19.68
N GLU A 144 0.47 -2.96 -19.69
CA GLU A 144 0.05 -3.67 -20.92
C GLU A 144 -0.91 -2.85 -21.78
N LYS A 145 -1.72 -1.97 -21.17
CA LYS A 145 -2.76 -1.18 -21.86
C LYS A 145 -2.29 0.20 -22.27
N ILE A 146 -1.52 0.89 -21.43
CA ILE A 146 -1.24 2.33 -21.62
C ILE A 146 0.25 2.70 -21.63
N LEU A 147 1.18 1.78 -21.33
CA LEU A 147 2.62 2.08 -21.20
C LEU A 147 3.52 1.20 -22.08
N ASP A 148 2.98 0.58 -23.13
CA ASP A 148 3.71 -0.36 -23.99
C ASP A 148 4.51 -1.41 -23.18
N LYS A 149 3.88 -1.95 -22.13
CA LYS A 149 4.46 -2.96 -21.22
C LYS A 149 5.71 -2.50 -20.45
N LYS A 150 5.97 -1.18 -20.37
CA LYS A 150 7.02 -0.63 -19.49
C LYS A 150 6.79 -1.06 -18.05
N GLU A 151 7.76 -1.76 -17.48
CA GLU A 151 7.79 -2.03 -16.04
C GLU A 151 8.36 -0.80 -15.32
N LEU A 152 7.50 -0.14 -14.54
CA LEU A 152 7.84 0.99 -13.69
C LEU A 152 8.69 0.58 -12.47
N GLU A 153 9.50 1.50 -11.97
CA GLU A 153 10.38 1.30 -10.80
C GLU A 153 9.58 1.01 -9.52
N PHE A 154 8.35 1.55 -9.42
CA PHE A 154 7.40 1.28 -8.35
C PHE A 154 7.20 -0.23 -8.09
N TYR A 155 7.31 -1.06 -9.13
CA TYR A 155 7.13 -2.52 -9.07
C TYR A 155 8.43 -3.33 -9.06
N LYS A 156 9.58 -2.67 -8.86
CA LYS A 156 10.90 -3.30 -8.80
C LYS A 156 11.52 -3.13 -7.42
N TRP A 157 12.23 -4.14 -6.95
CA TRP A 157 12.91 -4.13 -5.65
C TRP A 157 14.37 -4.48 -5.84
N GLU A 158 15.24 -3.83 -5.06
CA GLU A 158 16.63 -4.24 -4.93
C GLU A 158 16.70 -5.45 -3.98
N GLY A 159 17.27 -6.55 -4.48
CA GLY A 159 17.36 -7.81 -3.74
C GLY A 159 16.14 -8.72 -3.86
N THR A 160 16.10 -9.75 -3.01
CA THR A 160 15.08 -10.81 -3.08
C THR A 160 13.83 -10.42 -2.30
N LEU A 161 12.75 -10.08 -3.00
CA LEU A 161 11.49 -9.63 -2.40
C LEU A 161 10.93 -10.57 -1.31
N SER A 162 11.03 -11.88 -1.47
CA SER A 162 10.57 -12.83 -0.45
C SER A 162 11.34 -12.71 0.86
N GLN A 163 12.64 -12.40 0.80
CA GLN A 163 13.47 -12.15 1.97
C GLN A 163 13.11 -10.82 2.63
N LEU A 164 12.93 -9.75 1.84
CA LEU A 164 12.50 -8.44 2.37
C LEU A 164 11.17 -8.57 3.13
N LEU A 165 10.18 -9.24 2.51
CA LEU A 165 8.90 -9.51 3.14
C LEU A 165 9.04 -10.35 4.41
N GLN A 166 9.91 -11.37 4.40
CA GLN A 166 10.11 -12.20 5.59
C GLN A 166 10.75 -11.41 6.74
N ASN A 167 11.68 -10.50 6.44
CA ASN A 167 12.29 -9.64 7.44
C ASN A 167 11.23 -8.74 8.10
N VAL A 168 10.39 -8.06 7.31
CA VAL A 168 9.30 -7.22 7.82
C VAL A 168 8.29 -8.03 8.63
N ARG A 169 7.94 -9.25 8.21
CA ARG A 169 7.08 -10.15 9.01
C ARG A 169 7.69 -10.47 10.36
N THR A 170 9.00 -10.73 10.42
CA THR A 170 9.70 -10.99 11.69
C THR A 170 9.64 -9.77 12.60
N THR A 171 9.92 -8.57 12.07
CA THR A 171 9.81 -7.31 12.82
C THR A 171 8.40 -7.08 13.35
N LEU A 172 7.36 -7.24 12.52
CA LEU A 172 5.95 -7.12 12.95
C LEU A 172 5.62 -8.06 14.11
N ASN A 173 6.04 -9.32 14.02
CA ASN A 173 5.81 -10.29 15.10
C ASN A 173 6.57 -9.93 16.39
N GLN A 174 7.78 -9.38 16.27
CA GLN A 174 8.57 -8.93 17.42
C GLN A 174 7.91 -7.73 18.11
N VAL A 175 7.49 -6.71 17.35
CA VAL A 175 6.78 -5.55 17.89
C VAL A 175 5.49 -5.97 18.59
N ALA A 176 4.67 -6.77 17.92
CA ALA A 176 3.40 -7.26 18.46
C ALA A 176 3.56 -8.30 19.58
N SER A 177 4.77 -8.78 19.88
CA SER A 177 4.98 -9.73 20.99
C SER A 177 4.68 -9.11 22.36
N SER A 178 4.88 -7.79 22.47
CA SER A 178 4.61 -7.02 23.68
C SER A 178 3.14 -6.59 23.83
N TRP A 179 2.36 -6.67 22.75
CA TRP A 179 0.97 -6.20 22.73
C TRP A 179 0.03 -7.18 23.44
N SER A 180 -0.96 -6.61 24.13
CA SER A 180 -2.10 -7.34 24.68
C SER A 180 -2.96 -7.96 23.57
N ARG A 181 -3.92 -8.81 23.95
CA ARG A 181 -4.86 -9.38 22.98
C ARG A 181 -5.78 -8.29 22.41
N GLU A 182 -6.22 -7.37 23.26
CA GLU A 182 -7.09 -6.24 22.89
C GLU A 182 -6.38 -5.31 21.90
N GLU A 183 -5.09 -5.00 22.11
CA GLU A 183 -4.29 -4.21 21.17
C GLU A 183 -4.13 -4.89 19.80
N LYS A 184 -3.96 -6.22 19.81
CA LYS A 184 -3.91 -7.03 18.59
C LYS A 184 -5.26 -7.05 17.87
N ASP A 185 -6.35 -7.24 18.59
CA ASP A 185 -7.70 -7.23 18.03
C ASP A 185 -8.03 -5.86 17.43
N HIS A 186 -7.69 -4.78 18.13
CA HIS A 186 -7.85 -3.42 17.65
C HIS A 186 -7.08 -3.17 16.35
N CYS A 187 -5.83 -3.63 16.26
CA CYS A 187 -5.07 -3.61 15.00
C CYS A 187 -5.78 -4.38 13.88
N LEU A 188 -6.39 -5.54 14.17
CA LEU A 188 -7.08 -6.34 13.15
C LEU A 188 -8.38 -5.67 12.68
N GLU A 189 -9.13 -5.03 13.57
CA GLU A 189 -10.38 -4.31 13.26
C GLU A 189 -10.16 -3.17 12.26
N GLU A 190 -8.99 -2.51 12.29
CA GLU A 190 -8.63 -1.42 11.39
C GLU A 190 -8.44 -1.85 9.92
N THR A 191 -8.34 -3.16 9.65
CA THR A 191 -8.04 -3.69 8.30
C THR A 191 -9.08 -3.24 7.27
N GLU A 192 -10.37 -3.19 7.62
CA GLU A 192 -11.42 -2.78 6.68
C GLU A 192 -11.25 -1.31 6.24
N LYS A 193 -10.83 -0.44 7.16
CA LYS A 193 -10.56 0.97 6.88
C LYS A 193 -9.32 1.13 6.01
N SER A 194 -8.26 0.34 6.24
CA SER A 194 -7.09 0.30 5.36
C SER A 194 -7.44 -0.10 3.92
N PHE A 195 -8.34 -1.07 3.75
CA PHE A 195 -8.84 -1.48 2.43
C PHE A 195 -9.69 -0.40 1.75
N ALA A 196 -10.54 0.29 2.52
CA ALA A 196 -11.35 1.39 2.00
C ALA A 196 -10.45 2.50 1.43
N TYR A 197 -9.51 3.03 2.23
CA TYR A 197 -8.58 4.07 1.77
C TYR A 197 -7.74 3.62 0.56
N SER A 198 -7.19 2.41 0.59
CA SER A 198 -6.38 1.88 -0.53
C SER A 198 -7.23 1.68 -1.80
N GLY A 199 -8.49 1.28 -1.64
CA GLY A 199 -9.46 1.17 -2.72
C GLY A 199 -9.79 2.52 -3.34
N ASP A 200 -9.88 3.59 -2.55
CA ASP A 200 -10.12 4.95 -3.03
C ASP A 200 -8.98 5.47 -3.89
N LEU A 201 -7.73 5.14 -3.54
CA LEU A 201 -6.57 5.42 -4.39
C LEU A 201 -6.64 4.63 -5.69
N LEU A 202 -6.94 3.33 -5.60
CA LEU A 202 -7.00 2.46 -6.77
C LEU A 202 -8.05 2.91 -7.78
N ARG A 203 -9.18 3.46 -7.31
CA ARG A 203 -10.24 3.98 -8.19
C ARG A 203 -9.78 5.16 -9.04
N GLN A 204 -8.75 5.91 -8.62
CA GLN A 204 -8.18 7.00 -9.42
C GLN A 204 -7.68 6.54 -10.80
N ILE A 205 -7.30 5.26 -10.94
CA ILE A 205 -6.88 4.69 -12.23
C ILE A 205 -7.99 4.78 -13.28
N PHE A 206 -9.27 4.77 -12.86
CA PHE A 206 -10.44 4.65 -13.74
C PHE A 206 -11.34 5.89 -13.75
N THR A 207 -11.00 6.92 -12.97
CA THR A 207 -11.69 8.20 -12.93
C THR A 207 -10.76 9.26 -13.48
#